data_AF-Q31AG0-F1
#
_entry.id   AF-Q31AG0-F1
#
_cell.length_a   1.000
_cell.length_b   1.000
_cell.length_c   1.000
_cell.angle_alpha   90.00
_cell.angle_beta   90.00
_cell.angle_gamma   90.00
#
_symmetry.space_group_name_H-M   'P 1'
#
loop_
_entity.id
_entity.type
_entity.pdbx_description
1 polymer ?
#
loop_
_entity_poly.entity_id
_entity_poly.type
_entity_poly.pdbx_seq_one_letter_code
_entity_poly.pdbx_strand_id
1 'polypeptide(L)'
;MNGQYPKKNVLGQLAIVLHAHLPYVRKNERNSLEEDWLFQAILECYIPLLQSIESSKNENPLNTKLTISLSPTLLSLLDNKQIQETFPSWIETRNDFLNELPQKEKNASAFLIKNLNDKYLYWQKCSGNLIEKFRVLSISGNLDILTCAATHGYLPILRENPETVKGQINTAIRSHENIFGIKPLGIWLPECAYYENLDEILFNSGIRYAILDGHGILNSTPRPRYGVYAPICSKKGVAFFGRDSESTLPVWSAKDGFPGDKVYREFHKDLGWELPIFKLQKKGISTKRPLGLKFHKITDENVPLGEKEFYLENEAKKKASEHADAYLLERSKQLEKLTLSSSFKPLLVAPFDAELFGHWWYEGPFFIENILKNSSKYSIKLTNLKEFLLQKPNLQICDPSSSSWGQGGYHNYWINDANAWIVPEITKAGSTFVDLCSKNFNNELSLRLFKQAARELLLSESSDWSFILRAGTTTKLAKERIERHLFRFWKLVEMIKNHSNINLKFLEDIEEEDKVFPDININDWRK
;
A
#
# COMPACT_ATOMS: atom_id res chain seq x y z
N MET A 1 9.02 -38.43 25.61
CA MET A 1 9.43 -39.07 24.35
C MET A 1 9.45 -38.02 23.27
N ASN A 2 10.66 -37.61 22.87
CA ASN A 2 10.90 -36.61 21.85
C ASN A 2 10.54 -37.19 20.48
N GLY A 3 9.33 -36.92 20.00
CA GLY A 3 8.95 -37.16 18.61
C GLY A 3 9.69 -36.18 17.72
N GLN A 4 10.86 -36.58 17.22
CA GLN A 4 11.48 -35.96 16.06
C GLN A 4 10.51 -36.12 14.88
N TYR A 5 9.75 -35.07 14.57
CA TYR A 5 9.12 -34.96 13.26
C TYR A 5 10.23 -35.08 12.20
N PRO A 6 10.11 -35.97 11.21
CA PRO A 6 11.09 -36.05 10.13
C PRO A 6 11.17 -34.67 9.48
N LYS A 7 12.39 -34.12 9.30
CA LYS A 7 12.60 -32.88 8.55
C LYS A 7 11.97 -33.06 7.17
N LYS A 8 10.76 -32.54 6.94
CA LYS A 8 10.20 -32.43 5.59
C LYS A 8 11.24 -31.68 4.76
N ASN A 9 11.62 -32.25 3.62
CA ASN A 9 12.56 -31.61 2.70
C ASN A 9 11.94 -30.29 2.21
N VAL A 10 12.40 -29.16 2.76
CA VAL A 10 11.97 -27.83 2.31
C VAL A 10 12.44 -27.61 0.88
N LEU A 11 11.49 -27.40 -0.03
CA LEU A 11 11.72 -27.24 -1.48
C LEU A 11 12.30 -25.86 -1.82
N GLY A 12 11.85 -24.84 -1.11
CA GLY A 12 12.34 -23.47 -1.25
C GLY A 12 11.59 -22.51 -0.33
N GLN A 13 11.64 -21.22 -0.67
CA GLN A 13 11.05 -20.15 0.13
C GLN A 13 9.96 -19.38 -0.64
N LEU A 14 8.96 -18.90 0.09
CA LEU A 14 7.93 -18.00 -0.42
C LEU A 14 7.92 -16.73 0.44
N ALA A 15 8.01 -15.58 -0.23
CA ALA A 15 7.84 -14.26 0.36
C ALA A 15 6.57 -13.60 -0.19
N ILE A 16 5.55 -13.51 0.65
CA ILE A 16 4.37 -12.68 0.37
C ILE A 16 4.73 -11.23 0.76
N VAL A 17 4.51 -10.30 -0.16
CA VAL A 17 4.77 -8.87 0.01
C VAL A 17 3.47 -8.11 -0.19
N LEU A 18 3.05 -7.31 0.79
CA LEU A 18 1.83 -6.50 0.69
C LEU A 18 2.21 -5.01 0.59
N HIS A 19 1.62 -4.28 -0.36
CA HIS A 19 1.78 -2.85 -0.47
C HIS A 19 0.51 -2.13 0.01
N ALA A 20 0.57 -1.51 1.18
CA ALA A 20 -0.55 -0.73 1.72
C ALA A 20 -0.30 0.76 1.49
N HIS A 21 -1.20 1.39 0.75
CA HIS A 21 -1.08 2.77 0.35
C HIS A 21 -2.45 3.44 0.24
N LEU A 22 -2.52 4.66 0.77
CA LEU A 22 -3.58 5.60 0.44
C LEU A 22 -2.94 6.95 0.14
N PRO A 23 -3.45 7.69 -0.87
CA PRO A 23 -3.05 9.07 -1.08
C PRO A 23 -3.39 9.89 0.16
N TYR A 24 -2.66 10.98 0.40
CA TYR A 24 -2.98 11.88 1.50
C TYR A 24 -4.22 12.71 1.14
N VAL A 25 -5.38 12.17 1.48
CA VAL A 25 -6.68 12.82 1.30
C VAL A 25 -7.29 13.07 2.67
N ARG A 26 -6.94 14.21 3.27
CA ARG A 26 -7.54 14.65 4.54
C ARG A 26 -8.52 15.76 4.27
N LYS A 27 -9.68 15.70 4.94
CA LYS A 27 -10.62 16.81 5.03
C LYS A 27 -11.07 16.91 6.49
N ASN A 28 -11.12 18.12 7.05
CA ASN A 28 -11.63 18.35 8.40
C ASN A 28 -13.17 18.28 8.50
N GLU A 29 -13.84 17.69 7.49
CA GLU A 29 -15.28 17.49 7.41
C GLU A 29 -15.64 16.05 7.77
N ARG A 30 -16.46 15.87 8.80
CA ARG A 30 -16.98 14.56 9.20
C ARG A 30 -17.83 13.95 8.10
N ASN A 31 -17.78 12.62 7.97
CA ASN A 31 -18.47 11.88 6.92
C ASN A 31 -18.06 12.35 5.52
N SER A 32 -16.79 12.69 5.32
CA SER A 32 -16.25 12.94 3.98
C SER A 32 -16.05 11.62 3.21
N LEU A 33 -15.90 11.71 1.88
CA LEU A 33 -15.60 10.52 1.06
C LEU A 33 -14.19 9.99 1.37
N GLU A 34 -13.28 10.91 1.65
CA GLU A 34 -11.89 10.65 2.02
C GLU A 34 -11.78 9.85 3.33
N GLU A 35 -12.57 10.22 4.34
CA GLU A 35 -12.70 9.43 5.57
C GLU A 35 -13.23 8.02 5.29
N ASP A 36 -14.24 7.89 4.41
CA ASP A 36 -14.79 6.59 4.05
C ASP A 36 -13.76 5.67 3.40
N TRP A 37 -12.82 6.18 2.59
CA TRP A 37 -11.74 5.38 2.01
C TRP A 37 -10.82 4.82 3.09
N LEU A 38 -10.36 5.67 3.99
CA LEU A 38 -9.45 5.26 5.07
C LEU A 38 -10.13 4.29 6.04
N PHE A 39 -11.36 4.58 6.47
CA PHE A 39 -12.08 3.75 7.43
C PHE A 39 -12.50 2.40 6.85
N GLN A 40 -12.84 2.33 5.55
CA GLN A 40 -13.04 1.06 4.87
C GLN A 40 -11.75 0.25 4.81
N ALA A 41 -10.60 0.86 4.48
CA ALA A 41 -9.32 0.16 4.48
C ALA A 41 -8.93 -0.35 5.89
N ILE A 42 -9.15 0.44 6.94
CA ILE A 42 -8.95 0.03 8.33
C ILE A 42 -9.83 -1.18 8.68
N LEU A 43 -11.13 -1.09 8.40
CA LEU A 43 -12.12 -2.10 8.77
C LEU A 43 -11.93 -3.41 7.99
N GLU A 44 -11.77 -3.30 6.68
CA GLU A 44 -11.83 -4.43 5.76
C GLU A 44 -10.46 -5.03 5.48
N CYS A 45 -9.37 -4.27 5.58
CA CYS A 45 -8.02 -4.73 5.23
C CYS A 45 -7.08 -4.76 6.45
N TYR A 46 -6.75 -3.60 7.04
CA TYR A 46 -5.63 -3.50 7.99
C TYR A 46 -5.88 -4.24 9.31
N ILE A 47 -7.07 -4.09 9.92
CA ILE A 47 -7.42 -4.85 11.13
C ILE A 47 -7.47 -6.36 10.83
N PRO A 48 -8.20 -6.85 9.80
CA PRO A 48 -8.20 -8.25 9.43
C PRO A 48 -6.80 -8.85 9.15
N LEU A 49 -5.92 -8.13 8.46
CA LEU A 49 -4.56 -8.58 8.20
C LEU A 49 -3.76 -8.70 9.49
N LEU A 50 -3.81 -7.69 10.37
CA LEU A 50 -3.15 -7.77 11.68
C LEU A 50 -3.64 -8.98 12.48
N GLN A 51 -4.96 -9.19 12.54
CA GLN A 51 -5.55 -10.34 13.24
C GLN A 51 -5.10 -11.68 12.63
N SER A 52 -5.01 -11.77 11.30
CA SER A 52 -4.55 -12.96 10.58
C SER A 52 -3.09 -13.29 10.90
N ILE A 53 -2.23 -12.26 10.94
CA ILE A 53 -0.80 -12.41 11.27
C ILE A 53 -0.63 -12.75 12.75
N GLU A 54 -1.33 -12.07 13.66
CA GLU A 54 -1.29 -12.34 15.11
C GLU A 54 -1.78 -13.75 15.43
N SER A 55 -2.90 -14.18 14.82
CA SER A 55 -3.44 -15.55 14.93
C SER A 55 -2.43 -16.59 14.46
N SER A 56 -1.82 -16.39 13.28
CA SER A 56 -0.83 -17.31 12.72
C SER A 56 0.45 -17.36 13.56
N LYS A 57 0.90 -16.21 14.07
CA LYS A 57 2.06 -16.10 14.95
C LYS A 57 1.86 -16.89 16.25
N ASN A 58 0.66 -16.85 16.83
CA ASN A 58 0.36 -17.60 18.05
C ASN A 58 0.43 -19.13 17.83
N GLU A 59 0.16 -19.60 16.62
CA GLU A 59 0.24 -21.02 16.26
C GLU A 59 1.67 -21.45 15.88
N ASN A 60 2.35 -20.68 15.02
CA ASN A 60 3.72 -20.95 14.59
C ASN A 60 4.52 -19.64 14.43
N PRO A 61 5.17 -19.16 15.51
CA PRO A 61 5.89 -17.89 15.48
C PRO A 61 7.12 -17.91 14.57
N LEU A 62 7.72 -19.08 14.32
CA LEU A 62 8.94 -19.20 13.54
C LEU A 62 8.70 -19.20 12.03
N ASN A 63 7.53 -19.67 11.58
CA ASN A 63 7.17 -19.73 10.16
C ASN A 63 6.08 -18.72 9.77
N THR A 64 5.67 -17.82 10.67
CA THR A 64 4.81 -16.68 10.31
C THR A 64 5.69 -15.53 9.85
N LYS A 65 5.83 -15.35 8.54
CA LYS A 65 6.71 -14.34 7.92
C LYS A 65 6.01 -13.62 6.78
N LEU A 66 6.06 -12.30 6.80
CA LEU A 66 5.47 -11.43 5.79
C LEU A 66 6.34 -10.18 5.59
N THR A 67 6.30 -9.59 4.41
CA THR A 67 6.79 -8.23 4.17
C THR A 67 5.61 -7.31 3.88
N ILE A 68 5.56 -6.13 4.48
CA ILE A 68 4.55 -5.11 4.16
C ILE A 68 5.22 -3.76 3.92
N SER A 69 4.80 -3.04 2.89
CA SER A 69 5.06 -1.62 2.74
C SER A 69 3.92 -0.83 3.34
N LEU A 70 4.22 0.13 4.21
CA LEU A 70 3.26 1.12 4.71
C LEU A 70 3.69 2.48 4.18
N SER A 71 2.91 3.09 3.29
CA SER A 71 3.31 4.39 2.73
C SER A 71 3.34 5.49 3.81
N PRO A 72 4.24 6.49 3.70
CA PRO A 72 4.30 7.58 4.67
C PRO A 72 3.00 8.39 4.76
N THR A 73 2.27 8.55 3.65
CA THR A 73 0.92 9.15 3.64
C THR A 73 -0.08 8.36 4.47
N LEU A 74 -0.14 7.04 4.29
CA LEU A 74 -1.03 6.15 5.06
C LEU A 74 -0.69 6.22 6.54
N LEU A 75 0.60 6.14 6.89
CA LEU A 75 1.04 6.24 8.28
C LEU A 75 0.67 7.60 8.89
N SER A 76 0.79 8.69 8.14
CA SER A 76 0.38 10.03 8.60
C SER A 76 -1.13 10.12 8.87
N LEU A 77 -1.95 9.40 8.08
CA LEU A 77 -3.39 9.32 8.30
C LEU A 77 -3.74 8.44 9.52
N LEU A 78 -3.06 7.29 9.68
CA LEU A 78 -3.27 6.37 10.80
C LEU A 78 -2.81 6.95 12.15
N ASP A 79 -1.75 7.76 12.17
CA ASP A 79 -1.25 8.42 13.37
C ASP A 79 -2.12 9.62 13.80
N ASN A 80 -3.09 10.01 12.97
CA ASN A 80 -3.89 11.18 13.26
C ASN A 80 -4.97 10.92 14.33
N LYS A 81 -4.87 11.65 15.45
CA LYS A 81 -5.82 11.55 16.58
C LYS A 81 -7.28 11.80 16.21
N GLN A 82 -7.57 12.78 15.35
CA GLN A 82 -8.95 13.08 14.95
C GLN A 82 -9.55 11.92 14.15
N ILE A 83 -8.78 11.30 13.26
CA ILE A 83 -9.18 10.07 12.55
C ILE A 83 -9.46 8.96 13.56
N GLN A 84 -8.58 8.80 14.56
CA GLN A 84 -8.72 7.74 15.56
C GLN A 84 -9.97 7.92 16.44
N GLU A 85 -10.31 9.17 16.79
CA GLU A 85 -11.48 9.55 17.56
C GLU A 85 -12.79 9.47 16.76
N THR A 86 -12.72 9.58 15.44
CA THR A 86 -13.90 9.58 14.55
C THR A 86 -14.33 8.18 14.14
N PHE A 87 -13.41 7.21 14.05
CA PHE A 87 -13.70 5.83 13.64
C PHE A 87 -14.83 5.14 14.46
N PRO A 88 -14.93 5.29 15.79
CA PRO A 88 -16.03 4.71 16.57
C PRO A 88 -17.43 5.18 16.11
N SER A 89 -17.61 6.49 15.92
CA SER A 89 -18.89 7.06 15.46
C SER A 89 -19.19 6.66 14.02
N TRP A 90 -18.16 6.51 13.20
CA TRP A 90 -18.27 5.97 11.85
C TRP A 90 -18.87 4.54 11.87
N ILE A 91 -18.36 3.64 12.73
CA ILE A 91 -18.88 2.28 12.91
C ILE A 91 -20.32 2.28 13.42
N GLU A 92 -20.64 3.10 14.43
CA GLU A 92 -21.99 3.23 14.98
C GLU A 92 -23.01 3.57 13.89
N THR A 93 -22.67 4.54 13.03
CA THR A 93 -23.52 4.93 11.90
C THR A 93 -23.79 3.76 10.94
N ARG A 94 -22.81 2.87 10.74
CA ARG A 94 -22.96 1.68 9.88
C ARG A 94 -23.85 0.63 10.53
N ASN A 95 -23.68 0.39 11.82
CA ASN A 95 -24.55 -0.49 12.60
C ASN A 95 -26.01 0.00 12.59
N ASP A 96 -26.23 1.30 12.69
CA ASP A 96 -27.57 1.89 12.58
C ASP A 96 -28.23 1.55 11.24
N PHE A 97 -27.53 1.75 10.12
CA PHE A 97 -28.06 1.41 8.80
C PHE A 97 -28.47 -0.06 8.71
N LEU A 98 -27.65 -0.98 9.25
CA LEU A 98 -27.95 -2.41 9.25
C LEU A 98 -29.13 -2.77 10.18
N ASN A 99 -29.26 -2.08 11.33
CA ASN A 99 -30.33 -2.32 12.29
C ASN A 99 -31.71 -1.87 11.79
N GLU A 100 -31.74 -0.85 10.94
CA GLU A 100 -32.94 -0.28 10.29
C GLU A 100 -33.38 -1.07 9.03
N LEU A 101 -32.66 -2.13 8.64
CA LEU A 101 -33.03 -2.97 7.50
C LEU A 101 -34.28 -3.82 7.76
N PRO A 102 -35.04 -4.19 6.71
CA PRO A 102 -36.11 -5.18 6.83
C PRO A 102 -35.56 -6.54 7.30
N GLN A 103 -36.43 -7.39 7.85
CA GLN A 103 -36.03 -8.61 8.54
C GLN A 103 -35.17 -9.56 7.69
N LYS A 104 -35.45 -9.66 6.38
CA LYS A 104 -34.73 -10.55 5.47
C LYS A 104 -33.27 -10.10 5.30
N GLU A 105 -33.04 -8.83 4.96
CA GLU A 105 -31.72 -8.23 4.80
C GLU A 105 -30.98 -8.10 6.14
N LYS A 106 -31.70 -7.86 7.23
CA LYS A 106 -31.14 -7.86 8.59
C LYS A 106 -30.58 -9.23 8.97
N ASN A 107 -31.29 -10.32 8.64
CA ASN A 107 -30.78 -11.68 8.85
C ASN A 107 -29.56 -11.96 7.97
N ALA A 108 -29.60 -11.55 6.69
CA ALA A 108 -28.48 -11.73 5.76
C ALA A 108 -27.22 -10.94 6.16
N SER A 109 -27.39 -9.76 6.75
CA SER A 109 -26.29 -8.88 7.18
C SER A 109 -25.82 -9.11 8.62
N ALA A 110 -26.36 -10.12 9.34
CA ALA A 110 -25.99 -10.39 10.73
C ALA A 110 -24.48 -10.62 10.92
N PHE A 111 -23.81 -11.25 9.94
CA PHE A 111 -22.36 -11.43 9.97
C PHE A 111 -21.60 -10.10 9.89
N LEU A 112 -22.11 -9.10 9.15
CA LEU A 112 -21.49 -7.77 9.06
C LEU A 112 -21.56 -7.04 10.40
N ILE A 113 -22.73 -7.08 11.07
CA ILE A 113 -22.89 -6.46 12.40
C ILE A 113 -21.89 -7.06 13.38
N LYS A 114 -21.77 -8.39 13.39
CA LYS A 114 -20.78 -9.09 14.21
C LYS A 114 -19.36 -8.64 13.86
N ASN A 115 -19.01 -8.63 12.58
CA ASN A 115 -17.66 -8.27 12.12
C ASN A 115 -17.31 -6.80 12.44
N LEU A 116 -18.24 -5.87 12.26
CA LEU A 116 -18.10 -4.45 12.65
C LEU A 116 -17.79 -4.33 14.14
N ASN A 117 -18.57 -5.01 14.98
CA ASN A 117 -18.38 -4.97 16.44
C ASN A 117 -17.07 -5.64 16.86
N ASP A 118 -16.70 -6.78 16.27
CA ASP A 118 -15.44 -7.46 16.56
C ASP A 118 -14.22 -6.59 16.17
N LYS A 119 -14.30 -5.85 15.06
CA LYS A 119 -13.25 -4.91 14.64
C LYS A 119 -13.21 -3.69 15.53
N TYR A 120 -14.36 -3.18 15.96
CA TYR A 120 -14.43 -2.10 16.93
C TYR A 120 -13.81 -2.50 18.28
N LEU A 121 -14.08 -3.71 18.77
CA LEU A 121 -13.43 -4.25 19.97
C LEU A 121 -11.90 -4.35 19.81
N TYR A 122 -11.42 -4.77 18.64
CA TYR A 122 -9.98 -4.79 18.34
C TYR A 122 -9.39 -3.37 18.35
N TRP A 123 -10.08 -2.42 17.72
CA TRP A 123 -9.70 -1.00 17.72
C TRP A 123 -9.60 -0.42 19.13
N GLN A 124 -10.56 -0.73 20.00
CA GLN A 124 -10.53 -0.34 21.41
C GLN A 124 -9.35 -0.99 22.16
N LYS A 125 -9.08 -2.28 21.94
CA LYS A 125 -7.97 -3.01 22.56
C LYS A 125 -6.59 -2.45 22.18
N CYS A 126 -6.45 -1.83 21.01
CA CYS A 126 -5.22 -1.15 20.61
C CYS A 126 -5.28 0.37 20.81
N SER A 127 -6.32 0.90 21.47
CA SER A 127 -6.54 2.34 21.67
C SER A 127 -6.44 3.14 20.37
N GLY A 128 -6.91 2.56 19.26
CA GLY A 128 -6.84 3.14 17.92
C GLY A 128 -5.44 3.19 17.28
N ASN A 129 -4.41 2.68 17.95
CA ASN A 129 -3.03 2.71 17.45
C ASN A 129 -2.68 1.40 16.72
N LEU A 130 -3.03 1.34 15.43
CA LEU A 130 -2.64 0.21 14.57
C LEU A 130 -1.14 0.18 14.25
N ILE A 131 -0.49 1.34 14.22
CA ILE A 131 0.95 1.47 13.97
C ILE A 131 1.74 0.66 15.01
N GLU A 132 1.35 0.76 16.28
CA GLU A 132 1.95 0.00 17.37
C GLU A 132 1.85 -1.52 17.15
N LYS A 133 0.72 -2.00 16.60
CA LYS A 133 0.55 -3.43 16.28
C LYS A 133 1.51 -3.89 15.18
N PHE A 134 1.68 -3.10 14.12
CA PHE A 134 2.70 -3.36 13.11
C PHE A 134 4.11 -3.33 13.70
N ARG A 135 4.42 -2.35 14.56
CA ARG A 135 5.73 -2.23 15.22
C ARG A 135 6.08 -3.46 16.06
N VAL A 136 5.13 -3.97 16.85
CA VAL A 136 5.31 -5.20 17.65
C VAL A 136 5.62 -6.41 16.76
N LEU A 137 4.90 -6.57 15.65
CA LEU A 137 5.14 -7.66 14.70
C LEU A 137 6.52 -7.54 14.03
N SER A 138 6.95 -6.32 13.72
CA SER A 138 8.27 -6.02 13.17
C SER A 138 9.41 -6.36 14.14
N ILE A 139 9.30 -5.93 15.40
CA ILE A 139 10.28 -6.23 16.45
C ILE A 139 10.41 -7.74 16.69
N SER A 140 9.30 -8.47 16.63
CA SER A 140 9.33 -9.94 16.75
C SER A 140 9.86 -10.68 15.50
N GLY A 141 10.17 -9.96 14.42
CA GLY A 141 10.69 -10.52 13.18
C GLY A 141 9.66 -11.30 12.35
N ASN A 142 8.37 -11.21 12.68
CA ASN A 142 7.28 -11.80 11.89
C ASN A 142 6.93 -10.94 10.67
N LEU A 143 7.18 -9.64 10.77
CA LEU A 143 6.90 -8.67 9.72
C LEU A 143 8.19 -7.92 9.37
N ASP A 144 8.46 -7.75 8.09
CA ASP A 144 9.41 -6.76 7.60
C ASP A 144 8.62 -5.55 7.08
N ILE A 145 8.88 -4.36 7.61
CA ILE A 145 8.15 -3.15 7.24
C ILE A 145 9.02 -2.30 6.32
N LEU A 146 8.60 -2.16 5.06
CA LEU A 146 9.22 -1.28 4.08
C LEU A 146 8.64 0.12 4.18
N THR A 147 9.44 1.11 3.79
CA THR A 147 8.91 2.45 3.46
C THR A 147 8.51 2.52 1.99
N CYS A 148 8.02 3.67 1.55
CA CYS A 148 7.75 4.01 0.15
C CYS A 148 8.27 5.44 -0.12
N ALA A 149 8.18 5.98 -1.33
CA ALA A 149 8.36 7.42 -1.53
C ALA A 149 7.33 8.22 -0.69
N ALA A 150 7.69 9.42 -0.23
CA ALA A 150 6.91 10.21 0.72
C ALA A 150 5.42 10.27 0.39
N THR A 151 5.08 10.65 -0.84
CA THR A 151 3.69 10.76 -1.33
C THR A 151 3.37 9.75 -2.43
N HIS A 152 4.11 8.63 -2.46
CA HIS A 152 4.02 7.67 -3.56
C HIS A 152 4.27 8.34 -4.93
N GLY A 153 5.20 9.31 -4.97
CA GLY A 153 5.48 10.05 -6.19
C GLY A 153 6.16 9.19 -7.27
N TYR A 154 5.74 9.33 -8.53
CA TYR A 154 6.26 8.48 -9.61
C TYR A 154 7.70 8.87 -9.98
N LEU A 155 8.67 8.26 -9.30
CA LEU A 155 10.09 8.66 -9.32
C LEU A 155 10.71 8.82 -10.72
N PRO A 156 10.38 7.99 -11.74
CA PRO A 156 10.91 8.19 -13.10
C PRO A 156 10.56 9.54 -13.72
N ILE A 157 9.42 10.15 -13.39
CA ILE A 157 9.05 11.48 -13.92
C ILE A 157 9.84 12.59 -13.21
N LEU A 158 10.25 12.36 -11.96
CA LEU A 158 11.02 13.31 -11.17
C LEU A 158 12.52 13.31 -11.51
N ARG A 159 12.98 12.38 -12.36
CA ARG A 159 14.41 12.10 -12.61
C ARG A 159 15.22 13.26 -13.15
N GLU A 160 14.58 14.26 -13.76
CA GLU A 160 15.28 15.46 -14.27
C GLU A 160 15.92 16.28 -13.15
N ASN A 161 15.33 16.25 -11.95
CA ASN A 161 15.88 16.87 -10.75
C ASN A 161 16.13 15.78 -9.68
N PRO A 162 17.33 15.18 -9.60
CA PRO A 162 17.62 14.11 -8.63
C PRO A 162 17.32 14.49 -7.16
N GLU A 163 17.41 15.78 -6.84
CA GLU A 163 17.09 16.33 -5.51
C GLU A 163 15.60 16.20 -5.16
N THR A 164 14.67 16.20 -6.13
CA THR A 164 13.24 15.95 -5.84
C THR A 164 13.00 14.47 -5.53
N VAL A 165 13.67 13.56 -6.25
CA VAL A 165 13.69 12.11 -5.96
C VAL A 165 14.27 11.87 -4.56
N LYS A 166 15.37 12.55 -4.22
CA LYS A 166 15.96 12.51 -2.87
C LYS A 166 15.02 13.07 -1.81
N GLY A 167 14.32 14.16 -2.10
CA GLY A 167 13.28 14.75 -1.24
C GLY A 167 12.16 13.75 -0.90
N GLN A 168 11.67 13.02 -1.90
CA GLN A 168 10.70 11.93 -1.74
C GLN A 168 11.24 10.80 -0.85
N ILE A 169 12.46 10.31 -1.11
CA ILE A 169 13.05 9.17 -0.40
C ILE A 169 13.43 9.52 1.04
N ASN A 170 14.14 10.63 1.25
CA ASN A 170 14.65 11.00 2.57
C ASN A 170 13.53 11.45 3.52
N THR A 171 12.49 12.12 2.99
CA THR A 171 11.30 12.45 3.79
C THR A 171 10.59 11.20 4.28
N ALA A 172 10.45 10.19 3.42
CA ALA A 172 9.87 8.92 3.79
C ALA A 172 10.69 8.13 4.81
N ILE A 173 12.03 8.12 4.66
CA ILE A 173 12.93 7.46 5.60
C ILE A 173 12.84 8.10 6.99
N ARG A 174 12.85 9.43 7.07
CA ARG A 174 12.67 10.14 8.35
C ARG A 174 11.30 9.89 8.95
N SER A 175 10.24 9.91 8.14
CA SER A 175 8.89 9.60 8.62
C SER A 175 8.81 8.18 9.19
N HIS A 176 9.39 7.19 8.50
CA HIS A 176 9.46 5.82 8.99
C HIS A 176 10.28 5.70 10.28
N GLU A 177 11.45 6.35 10.35
CA GLU A 177 12.31 6.35 11.55
C GLU A 177 11.62 6.98 12.76
N ASN A 178 10.91 8.09 12.57
CA ASN A 178 10.16 8.74 13.65
C ASN A 178 9.02 7.87 14.18
N ILE A 179 8.36 7.10 13.30
CA ILE A 179 7.20 6.28 13.64
C ILE A 179 7.61 4.92 14.25
N PHE A 180 8.60 4.25 13.67
CA PHE A 180 9.01 2.90 14.08
C PHE A 180 10.29 2.87 14.94
N GLY A 181 10.98 3.98 15.08
CA GLY A 181 12.23 4.12 15.86
C GLY A 181 13.46 3.53 15.18
N ILE A 182 13.35 3.07 13.92
CA ILE A 182 14.45 2.49 13.14
C ILE A 182 14.38 2.97 11.70
N LYS A 183 15.53 3.10 11.03
CA LYS A 183 15.54 3.38 9.60
C LYS A 183 15.08 2.15 8.80
N PRO A 184 14.25 2.32 7.76
CA PRO A 184 13.88 1.23 6.88
C PRO A 184 15.11 0.78 6.07
N LEU A 185 15.29 -0.54 5.92
CA LEU A 185 16.31 -1.09 5.04
C LEU A 185 15.76 -1.35 3.63
N GLY A 186 14.46 -1.54 3.49
CA GLY A 186 13.81 -1.79 2.22
C GLY A 186 12.80 -0.71 1.85
N ILE A 187 12.59 -0.56 0.55
CA ILE A 187 11.62 0.37 -0.02
C ILE A 187 10.72 -0.35 -1.02
N TRP A 188 9.44 -0.02 -0.98
CA TRP A 188 8.56 -0.19 -2.12
C TRP A 188 8.70 1.02 -3.03
N LEU A 189 9.24 0.85 -4.23
CA LEU A 189 9.25 1.93 -5.21
C LEU A 189 7.80 2.15 -5.67
N PRO A 190 7.29 3.40 -5.71
CA PRO A 190 5.96 3.68 -6.24
C PRO A 190 5.78 2.98 -7.58
N GLU A 191 4.79 2.09 -7.66
CA GLU A 191 4.47 1.30 -8.85
C GLU A 191 5.57 0.33 -9.32
N CYS A 192 6.45 -0.09 -8.41
CA CYS A 192 7.71 -0.77 -8.74
C CYS A 192 8.49 -0.03 -9.85
N ALA A 193 8.32 1.29 -9.94
CA ALA A 193 8.82 2.09 -11.04
C ALA A 193 10.30 2.41 -10.82
N TYR A 194 11.14 1.88 -11.69
CA TYR A 194 12.59 2.01 -11.65
C TYR A 194 13.09 2.64 -12.94
N TYR A 195 14.18 3.39 -12.82
CA TYR A 195 14.96 3.95 -13.93
C TYR A 195 16.45 3.86 -13.60
N GLU A 196 17.31 4.07 -14.60
CA GLU A 196 18.75 3.91 -14.46
C GLU A 196 19.35 4.84 -13.39
N ASN A 197 20.27 4.31 -12.58
CA ASN A 197 20.97 5.00 -11.48
C ASN A 197 20.11 5.38 -10.26
N LEU A 198 18.83 4.98 -10.20
CA LEU A 198 18.03 5.18 -8.99
C LEU A 198 18.65 4.44 -7.78
N ASP A 199 19.33 3.33 -8.00
CA ASP A 199 20.04 2.55 -6.99
C ASP A 199 21.11 3.34 -6.24
N GLU A 200 21.76 4.32 -6.87
CA GLU A 200 22.71 5.22 -6.22
C GLU A 200 22.04 6.12 -5.18
N ILE A 201 20.89 6.71 -5.53
CA ILE A 201 20.12 7.54 -4.59
C ILE A 201 19.64 6.66 -3.43
N LEU A 202 19.09 5.47 -3.73
CA LEU A 202 18.64 4.52 -2.72
C LEU A 202 19.77 4.13 -1.76
N PHE A 203 20.93 3.77 -2.29
CA PHE A 203 22.09 3.36 -1.49
C PHE A 203 22.55 4.47 -0.55
N ASN A 204 22.72 5.69 -1.10
CA ASN A 204 23.16 6.89 -0.38
C ASN A 204 22.17 7.31 0.71
N SER A 205 20.87 7.07 0.50
CA SER A 205 19.82 7.30 1.50
C SER A 205 19.75 6.21 2.58
N GLY A 206 20.49 5.11 2.44
CA GLY A 206 20.52 4.02 3.42
C GLY A 206 19.61 2.82 3.09
N ILE A 207 18.91 2.86 1.96
CA ILE A 207 18.12 1.73 1.46
C ILE A 207 19.05 0.64 0.93
N ARG A 208 18.67 -0.62 1.15
CA ARG A 208 19.45 -1.81 0.82
C ARG A 208 18.71 -2.77 -0.09
N TYR A 209 17.38 -2.68 -0.19
CA TYR A 209 16.64 -3.49 -1.15
C TYR A 209 15.32 -2.86 -1.60
N ALA A 210 14.88 -3.26 -2.79
CA ALA A 210 13.60 -2.89 -3.37
C ALA A 210 12.97 -4.07 -4.13
N ILE A 211 11.70 -3.90 -4.52
CA ILE A 211 10.96 -4.84 -5.36
C ILE A 211 10.77 -4.21 -6.74
N LEU A 212 10.98 -5.00 -7.79
CA LEU A 212 10.72 -4.65 -9.18
C LEU A 212 9.74 -5.64 -9.81
N ASP A 213 9.15 -5.24 -10.93
CA ASP A 213 8.46 -6.22 -11.77
C ASP A 213 9.46 -7.24 -12.34
N GLY A 214 8.97 -8.43 -12.67
CA GLY A 214 9.79 -9.55 -13.14
C GLY A 214 10.65 -9.19 -14.35
N HIS A 215 10.12 -8.44 -15.32
CA HIS A 215 10.90 -8.03 -16.50
C HIS A 215 12.02 -7.04 -16.18
N GLY A 216 11.85 -6.20 -15.15
CA GLY A 216 12.91 -5.30 -14.64
C GLY A 216 14.15 -6.06 -14.19
N ILE A 217 13.94 -7.27 -13.65
CA ILE A 217 15.02 -8.21 -13.31
C ILE A 217 15.47 -8.99 -14.54
N LEU A 218 14.56 -9.62 -15.29
CA LEU A 218 14.91 -10.51 -16.40
C LEU A 218 15.72 -9.82 -17.51
N ASN A 219 15.51 -8.51 -17.68
CA ASN A 219 16.21 -7.68 -18.67
C ASN A 219 17.44 -6.96 -18.10
N SER A 220 17.88 -7.29 -16.88
CA SER A 220 19.09 -6.70 -16.28
C SER A 220 20.34 -6.99 -17.09
N THR A 221 21.37 -6.16 -16.91
CA THR A 221 22.69 -6.35 -17.53
C THR A 221 23.77 -6.62 -16.48
N PRO A 222 24.48 -7.77 -16.53
CA PRO A 222 24.21 -8.93 -17.36
C PRO A 222 22.90 -9.63 -16.97
N ARG A 223 22.40 -10.51 -17.85
CA ARG A 223 21.16 -11.27 -17.59
C ARG A 223 21.27 -12.11 -16.30
N PRO A 224 20.28 -12.09 -15.41
CA PRO A 224 20.32 -12.87 -14.18
C PRO A 224 20.23 -14.38 -14.46
N ARG A 225 21.15 -15.15 -13.86
CA ARG A 225 21.28 -16.61 -14.02
C ARG A 225 20.06 -17.36 -13.51
N TYR A 226 19.46 -16.88 -12.42
CA TYR A 226 18.34 -17.55 -11.73
C TYR A 226 16.99 -16.88 -12.02
N GLY A 227 16.91 -16.01 -13.02
CA GLY A 227 15.71 -15.25 -13.35
C GLY A 227 15.21 -14.43 -12.17
N VAL A 228 13.90 -14.51 -11.89
CA VAL A 228 13.25 -13.82 -10.74
C VAL A 228 13.31 -14.62 -9.44
N TYR A 229 13.82 -15.86 -9.48
CA TYR A 229 13.79 -16.79 -8.35
C TYR A 229 14.96 -16.63 -7.37
N ALA A 230 15.79 -15.62 -7.59
CA ALA A 230 16.84 -15.12 -6.73
C ALA A 230 16.90 -13.60 -6.89
N PRO A 231 17.09 -12.81 -5.81
CA PRO A 231 17.36 -11.40 -5.97
C PRO A 231 18.73 -11.17 -6.64
N ILE A 232 18.84 -10.03 -7.31
CA ILE A 232 20.10 -9.51 -7.83
C ILE A 232 20.61 -8.40 -6.92
N CYS A 233 21.87 -7.99 -7.09
CA CYS A 233 22.45 -6.83 -6.42
C CYS A 233 22.99 -5.87 -7.48
N SER A 234 22.68 -4.58 -7.39
CA SER A 234 23.31 -3.60 -8.28
C SER A 234 24.76 -3.36 -7.90
N LYS A 235 25.53 -2.75 -8.82
CA LYS A 235 26.92 -2.36 -8.55
C LYS A 235 27.07 -1.40 -7.36
N LYS A 236 26.04 -0.61 -7.06
CA LYS A 236 26.00 0.31 -5.92
C LYS A 236 25.70 -0.42 -4.60
N GLY A 237 25.25 -1.68 -4.64
CA GLY A 237 25.01 -2.48 -3.43
C GLY A 237 23.55 -2.47 -2.95
N VAL A 238 22.58 -2.27 -3.85
CA VAL A 238 21.14 -2.41 -3.57
C VAL A 238 20.63 -3.73 -4.14
N ALA A 239 19.96 -4.55 -3.33
CA ALA A 239 19.34 -5.77 -3.79
C ALA A 239 17.97 -5.53 -4.41
N PHE A 240 17.65 -6.23 -5.51
CA PHE A 240 16.35 -6.14 -6.16
C PHE A 240 15.69 -7.50 -6.25
N PHE A 241 14.47 -7.60 -5.72
CA PHE A 241 13.61 -8.78 -5.82
C PHE A 241 12.66 -8.62 -7.01
N GLY A 242 12.51 -9.67 -7.83
CA GLY A 242 11.58 -9.67 -8.96
C GLY A 242 10.25 -10.29 -8.60
N ARG A 243 9.14 -9.65 -9.03
CA ARG A 243 7.82 -10.26 -9.00
C ARG A 243 7.81 -11.59 -9.78
N ASP A 244 7.35 -12.66 -9.13
CA ASP A 244 7.04 -13.92 -9.80
C ASP A 244 5.58 -13.93 -10.26
N SER A 245 5.36 -13.80 -11.57
CA SER A 245 4.02 -13.74 -12.16
C SER A 245 3.18 -15.00 -11.88
N GLU A 246 3.80 -16.18 -11.84
CA GLU A 246 3.06 -17.42 -11.54
C GLU A 246 2.50 -17.41 -10.11
N SER A 247 3.21 -16.77 -9.18
CA SER A 247 2.79 -16.61 -7.79
C SER A 247 1.75 -15.51 -7.57
N THR A 248 1.57 -14.57 -8.50
CA THR A 248 0.61 -13.46 -8.36
C THR A 248 -0.67 -13.65 -9.17
N LEU A 249 -0.59 -14.20 -10.39
CA LEU A 249 -1.71 -14.33 -11.33
C LEU A 249 -2.98 -15.00 -10.75
N PRO A 250 -2.89 -16.14 -10.01
CA PRO A 250 -4.07 -16.80 -9.46
C PRO A 250 -4.83 -15.97 -8.42
N VAL A 251 -4.20 -14.93 -7.87
CA VAL A 251 -4.76 -14.08 -6.81
C VAL A 251 -5.13 -12.71 -7.37
N TRP A 252 -4.42 -12.18 -8.37
CA TRP A 252 -4.69 -10.87 -8.97
C TRP A 252 -5.91 -10.85 -9.90
N SER A 253 -6.20 -11.93 -10.61
CA SER A 253 -7.31 -11.92 -11.59
C SER A 253 -8.65 -12.10 -10.88
N ALA A 254 -9.52 -11.09 -10.95
CA ALA A 254 -10.90 -11.22 -10.47
C ALA A 254 -11.74 -12.13 -11.38
N LYS A 255 -11.34 -12.32 -12.65
CA LYS A 255 -12.06 -13.15 -13.62
C LYS A 255 -11.60 -14.60 -13.59
N ASP A 256 -10.28 -14.80 -13.59
CA ASP A 256 -9.67 -16.12 -13.77
C ASP A 256 -8.97 -16.64 -12.50
N GLY A 257 -8.95 -15.83 -11.44
CA GLY A 257 -8.30 -16.14 -10.16
C GLY A 257 -9.29 -16.39 -9.03
N PHE A 258 -8.76 -16.67 -7.85
CA PHE A 258 -9.54 -17.00 -6.67
C PHE A 258 -10.59 -15.94 -6.29
N PRO A 259 -10.31 -14.61 -6.31
CA PRO A 259 -11.28 -13.61 -5.87
C PRO A 259 -12.62 -13.63 -6.60
N GLY A 260 -12.68 -14.20 -7.81
CA GLY A 260 -13.88 -14.29 -8.62
C GLY A 260 -14.86 -15.40 -8.24
N ASP A 261 -14.56 -16.22 -7.23
CA ASP A 261 -15.42 -17.35 -6.87
C ASP A 261 -16.82 -16.88 -6.44
N LYS A 262 -17.83 -17.54 -6.99
CA LYS A 262 -19.25 -17.25 -6.75
C LYS A 262 -19.68 -17.19 -5.28
N VAL A 263 -18.98 -17.86 -4.37
CA VAL A 263 -19.35 -17.85 -2.94
C VAL A 263 -18.80 -16.63 -2.19
N TYR A 264 -17.85 -15.90 -2.77
CA TYR A 264 -17.24 -14.72 -2.14
C TYR A 264 -18.13 -13.50 -2.20
N ARG A 265 -17.88 -12.56 -1.27
CA ARG A 265 -18.67 -11.33 -1.15
C ARG A 265 -18.57 -10.48 -2.41
N GLU A 266 -19.72 -10.07 -2.93
CA GLU A 266 -19.83 -9.16 -4.08
C GLU A 266 -19.41 -7.74 -3.67
N PHE A 267 -18.38 -7.21 -4.33
CA PHE A 267 -17.82 -5.89 -4.04
C PHE A 267 -18.74 -4.76 -4.54
N HIS A 268 -19.40 -4.94 -5.68
CA HIS A 268 -20.13 -3.87 -6.35
C HIS A 268 -21.56 -3.66 -5.80
N LYS A 269 -22.06 -4.60 -4.98
CA LYS A 269 -23.38 -4.49 -4.34
C LYS A 269 -23.25 -3.97 -2.92
N ASP A 270 -23.36 -2.64 -2.81
CA ASP A 270 -23.22 -1.89 -1.57
C ASP A 270 -24.51 -1.14 -1.23
N LEU A 271 -24.91 -1.22 0.05
CA LEU A 271 -26.12 -0.61 0.57
C LEU A 271 -26.18 0.92 0.33
N GLY A 272 -25.04 1.60 0.25
CA GLY A 272 -24.95 3.03 -0.02
C GLY A 272 -25.49 3.46 -1.39
N TRP A 273 -25.50 2.55 -2.36
CA TRP A 273 -26.11 2.78 -3.67
C TRP A 273 -27.62 2.48 -3.67
N GLU A 274 -28.03 1.51 -2.86
CA GLU A 274 -29.41 1.01 -2.78
C GLU A 274 -30.31 1.91 -1.94
N LEU A 275 -29.78 2.50 -0.86
CA LEU A 275 -30.58 3.35 0.03
C LEU A 275 -31.08 4.63 -0.66
N PRO A 276 -32.30 5.09 -0.32
CA PRO A 276 -32.76 6.42 -0.68
C PRO A 276 -31.85 7.50 -0.09
N ILE A 277 -31.55 8.54 -0.87
CA ILE A 277 -30.64 9.62 -0.45
C ILE A 277 -31.06 10.31 0.86
N PHE A 278 -32.37 10.44 1.12
CA PHE A 278 -32.86 11.05 2.36
C PHE A 278 -32.45 10.25 3.62
N LYS A 279 -32.27 8.92 3.53
CA LYS A 279 -31.78 8.11 4.65
C LYS A 279 -30.31 8.38 4.93
N LEU A 280 -29.51 8.54 3.87
CA LEU A 280 -28.09 8.91 3.98
C LEU A 280 -27.94 10.31 4.60
N GLN A 281 -28.71 11.29 4.11
CA GLN A 281 -28.67 12.67 4.59
C GLN A 281 -29.07 12.80 6.07
N LYS A 282 -30.03 12.00 6.54
CA LYS A 282 -30.39 11.94 7.97
C LYS A 282 -29.24 11.52 8.89
N LYS A 283 -28.24 10.81 8.35
CA LYS A 283 -27.03 10.40 9.06
C LYS A 283 -25.80 11.26 8.67
N GLY A 284 -26.02 12.42 8.03
CA GLY A 284 -24.96 13.35 7.68
C GLY A 284 -24.14 12.98 6.43
N ILE A 285 -24.64 12.08 5.58
CA ILE A 285 -24.00 11.69 4.32
C ILE A 285 -24.72 12.40 3.16
N SER A 286 -24.03 13.34 2.52
CA SER A 286 -24.63 14.29 1.56
C SER A 286 -24.93 13.70 0.18
N THR A 287 -24.17 12.69 -0.25
CA THR A 287 -24.25 12.09 -1.59
C THR A 287 -24.32 10.57 -1.53
N LYS A 288 -24.89 9.94 -2.57
CA LYS A 288 -24.81 8.49 -2.74
C LYS A 288 -23.36 8.08 -2.98
N ARG A 289 -22.89 7.09 -2.24
CA ARG A 289 -21.52 6.56 -2.27
C ARG A 289 -21.46 5.20 -1.57
N PRO A 290 -20.39 4.41 -1.72
CA PRO A 290 -20.24 3.14 -1.01
C PRO A 290 -20.14 3.37 0.50
N LEU A 291 -20.85 2.57 1.29
CA LEU A 291 -20.79 2.59 2.76
C LEU A 291 -19.89 1.48 3.34
N GLY A 292 -19.43 0.53 2.52
CA GLY A 292 -18.74 -0.68 2.96
C GLY A 292 -19.70 -1.77 3.45
N LEU A 293 -21.02 -1.59 3.25
CA LEU A 293 -22.06 -2.48 3.76
C LEU A 293 -22.54 -3.40 2.64
N LYS A 294 -21.87 -4.55 2.52
CA LYS A 294 -22.03 -5.51 1.42
C LYS A 294 -22.33 -6.90 1.97
N PHE A 295 -23.51 -7.46 1.67
CA PHE A 295 -23.97 -8.74 2.24
C PHE A 295 -24.51 -9.72 1.18
N HIS A 296 -24.10 -9.52 -0.07
CA HIS A 296 -24.38 -10.42 -1.19
C HIS A 296 -23.10 -11.12 -1.63
N LYS A 297 -23.23 -12.30 -2.25
CA LYS A 297 -22.12 -13.01 -2.88
C LYS A 297 -22.09 -12.77 -4.39
N ILE A 298 -20.97 -13.09 -5.02
CA ILE A 298 -20.78 -12.96 -6.47
C ILE A 298 -21.82 -13.80 -7.24
N THR A 299 -22.27 -14.94 -6.70
CA THR A 299 -23.29 -15.86 -7.28
C THR A 299 -22.91 -16.47 -8.63
N ASP A 300 -22.71 -15.64 -9.63
CA ASP A 300 -22.20 -15.94 -10.98
C ASP A 300 -21.85 -14.61 -11.65
N GLU A 301 -20.84 -14.60 -12.53
CA GLU A 301 -20.44 -13.40 -13.28
C GLU A 301 -21.56 -12.84 -14.17
N ASN A 302 -22.47 -13.70 -14.64
CA ASN A 302 -23.55 -13.33 -15.55
C ASN A 302 -24.83 -12.90 -14.82
N VAL A 303 -24.90 -13.07 -13.49
CA VAL A 303 -26.08 -12.69 -12.70
C VAL A 303 -26.05 -11.19 -12.43
N PRO A 304 -27.09 -10.42 -12.80
CA PRO A 304 -27.18 -8.98 -12.52
C PRO A 304 -27.14 -8.67 -11.03
N LEU A 305 -26.67 -7.47 -10.65
CA LEU A 305 -26.55 -7.06 -9.24
C LEU A 305 -27.86 -7.22 -8.46
N GLY A 306 -29.02 -6.94 -9.07
CA GLY A 306 -30.33 -7.10 -8.42
C GLY A 306 -30.67 -8.54 -7.99
N GLU A 307 -30.09 -9.54 -8.67
CA GLU A 307 -30.41 -10.96 -8.51
C GLU A 307 -29.33 -11.75 -7.75
N LYS A 308 -28.22 -11.09 -7.39
CA LYS A 308 -27.17 -11.68 -6.54
C LYS A 308 -27.77 -12.20 -5.24
N GLU A 309 -27.35 -13.39 -4.83
CA GLU A 309 -27.82 -14.04 -3.61
C GLU A 309 -27.10 -13.50 -2.37
N PHE A 310 -27.64 -13.78 -1.18
CA PHE A 310 -26.97 -13.40 0.07
C PHE A 310 -25.68 -14.18 0.31
N TYR A 311 -24.74 -13.50 0.93
CA TYR A 311 -23.45 -14.05 1.31
C TYR A 311 -23.55 -15.00 2.51
N LEU A 312 -22.80 -16.10 2.45
CA LEU A 312 -22.75 -17.12 3.50
C LEU A 312 -21.31 -17.28 4.02
N GLU A 313 -21.03 -16.68 5.17
CA GLU A 313 -19.67 -16.55 5.69
C GLU A 313 -18.92 -17.88 5.86
N ASN A 314 -19.62 -18.93 6.32
CA ASN A 314 -19.00 -20.25 6.53
C ASN A 314 -18.57 -20.91 5.21
N GLU A 315 -19.36 -20.75 4.14
CA GLU A 315 -19.04 -21.30 2.82
C GLU A 315 -17.83 -20.59 2.23
N ALA A 316 -17.83 -19.26 2.32
CA ALA A 316 -16.75 -18.42 1.84
C ALA A 316 -15.43 -18.66 2.59
N LYS A 317 -15.47 -18.77 3.93
CA LYS A 317 -14.27 -19.15 4.72
C LYS A 317 -13.76 -20.52 4.32
N LYS A 318 -14.64 -21.52 4.18
CA LYS A 318 -14.23 -22.85 3.70
C LYS A 318 -13.55 -22.77 2.33
N LYS A 319 -14.14 -22.02 1.39
CA LYS A 319 -13.58 -21.83 0.04
C LYS A 319 -12.21 -21.13 0.07
N ALA A 320 -12.04 -20.10 0.89
CA ALA A 320 -10.74 -19.44 1.05
C ALA A 320 -9.66 -20.35 1.63
N SER A 321 -10.01 -21.29 2.51
CA SER A 321 -9.08 -22.35 2.95
C SER A 321 -8.70 -23.29 1.79
N GLU A 322 -9.68 -23.76 1.01
CA GLU A 322 -9.45 -24.60 -0.17
C GLU A 322 -8.56 -23.90 -1.21
N HIS A 323 -8.78 -22.60 -1.46
CA HIS A 323 -7.95 -21.80 -2.36
C HIS A 323 -6.53 -21.58 -1.84
N ALA A 324 -6.35 -21.38 -0.53
CA ALA A 324 -5.01 -21.28 0.06
C ALA A 324 -4.23 -22.59 -0.09
N ASP A 325 -4.89 -23.73 0.14
CA ASP A 325 -4.30 -25.06 -0.06
C ASP A 325 -3.96 -25.32 -1.54
N ALA A 326 -4.83 -24.94 -2.47
CA ALA A 326 -4.56 -25.01 -3.91
C ALA A 326 -3.37 -24.11 -4.32
N TYR A 327 -3.32 -22.89 -3.80
CA TYR A 327 -2.22 -21.97 -4.02
C TYR A 327 -0.88 -22.58 -3.56
N LEU A 328 -0.83 -23.06 -2.31
CA LEU A 328 0.39 -23.65 -1.74
C LEU A 328 0.81 -24.92 -2.49
N LEU A 329 -0.14 -25.75 -2.93
CA LEU A 329 0.17 -26.93 -3.75
C LEU A 329 0.83 -26.55 -5.07
N GLU A 330 0.30 -25.55 -5.79
CA GLU A 330 0.90 -25.10 -7.05
C GLU A 330 2.27 -24.42 -6.84
N ARG A 331 2.44 -23.64 -5.77
CA ARG A 331 3.75 -23.08 -5.39
C ARG A 331 4.76 -24.18 -5.04
N SER A 332 4.32 -25.26 -4.37
CA SER A 332 5.18 -26.42 -4.07
C SER A 332 5.66 -27.10 -5.37
N LYS A 333 4.74 -27.36 -6.30
CA LYS A 333 5.09 -27.93 -7.62
C LYS A 333 6.01 -27.02 -8.42
N GLN A 334 5.81 -25.70 -8.33
CA GLN A 334 6.70 -24.72 -8.95
C GLN A 334 8.12 -24.80 -8.36
N LEU A 335 8.24 -24.82 -7.03
CA LEU A 335 9.53 -24.97 -6.34
C LEU A 335 10.24 -26.30 -6.67
N GLU A 336 9.50 -27.40 -6.79
CA GLU A 336 10.06 -28.71 -7.19
C GLU A 336 10.71 -28.66 -8.57
N LYS A 337 10.10 -27.94 -9.53
CA LYS A 337 10.64 -27.77 -10.88
C LYS A 337 11.86 -26.85 -10.91
N LEU A 338 11.96 -25.92 -9.97
CA LEU A 338 13.05 -24.94 -9.88
C LEU A 338 14.29 -25.52 -9.19
N THR A 339 15.00 -26.44 -9.88
CA THR A 339 16.34 -26.84 -9.45
C THR A 339 17.38 -25.82 -9.95
N LEU A 340 17.63 -24.76 -9.17
CA LEU A 340 18.56 -23.68 -9.57
C LEU A 340 20.04 -24.10 -9.48
N SER A 341 20.48 -24.52 -8.29
CA SER A 341 21.81 -25.08 -8.03
C SER A 341 21.84 -25.69 -6.63
N SER A 342 22.82 -26.54 -6.33
CA SER A 342 23.00 -27.09 -4.97
C SER A 342 23.22 -26.02 -3.89
N SER A 343 23.72 -24.85 -4.28
CA SER A 343 24.04 -23.73 -3.39
C SER A 343 22.93 -22.68 -3.23
N PHE A 344 21.84 -22.76 -3.99
CA PHE A 344 20.80 -21.72 -3.96
C PHE A 344 19.40 -22.34 -3.95
N LYS A 345 18.66 -22.11 -2.86
CA LYS A 345 17.25 -22.49 -2.77
C LYS A 345 16.40 -21.41 -3.43
N PRO A 346 15.47 -21.77 -4.34
CA PRO A 346 14.62 -20.80 -5.02
C PRO A 346 13.76 -20.01 -4.02
N LEU A 347 13.58 -18.73 -4.32
CA LEU A 347 12.68 -17.81 -3.63
C LEU A 347 11.58 -17.38 -4.60
N LEU A 348 10.33 -17.62 -4.23
CA LEU A 348 9.17 -17.03 -4.90
C LEU A 348 8.80 -15.73 -4.19
N VAL A 349 8.70 -14.63 -4.93
CA VAL A 349 8.29 -13.32 -4.39
C VAL A 349 6.95 -12.94 -5.00
N ALA A 350 5.93 -12.85 -4.14
CA ALA A 350 4.55 -12.60 -4.53
C ALA A 350 4.08 -11.25 -3.94
N PRO A 351 4.31 -10.14 -4.65
CA PRO A 351 3.81 -8.83 -4.28
C PRO A 351 2.35 -8.60 -4.70
N PHE A 352 1.60 -7.93 -3.83
CA PHE A 352 0.19 -7.57 -4.01
C PHE A 352 -0.11 -6.22 -3.37
N ASP A 353 -1.12 -5.50 -3.87
CA ASP A 353 -1.75 -4.43 -3.10
C ASP A 353 -2.39 -5.03 -1.84
N ALA A 354 -2.22 -4.38 -0.69
CA ALA A 354 -2.73 -4.90 0.58
C ALA A 354 -4.26 -4.90 0.59
N GLU A 355 -4.87 -3.88 0.00
CA GLU A 355 -6.31 -3.66 -0.10
C GLU A 355 -6.99 -4.76 -0.94
N LEU A 356 -6.23 -5.51 -1.76
CA LEU A 356 -6.75 -6.73 -2.37
C LEU A 356 -7.28 -7.68 -1.29
N PHE A 357 -6.55 -7.84 -0.19
CA PHE A 357 -6.92 -8.72 0.91
C PHE A 357 -7.83 -8.00 1.90
N GLY A 358 -9.14 -8.09 1.62
CA GLY A 358 -10.22 -7.75 2.53
C GLY A 358 -11.13 -6.65 2.01
N HIS A 359 -10.57 -5.64 1.32
CA HIS A 359 -11.39 -4.60 0.71
C HIS A 359 -11.99 -5.09 -0.63
N TRP A 360 -11.13 -5.39 -1.61
CA TRP A 360 -11.56 -5.90 -2.92
C TRP A 360 -11.99 -7.37 -2.86
N TRP A 361 -11.17 -8.21 -2.24
CA TRP A 361 -11.50 -9.62 -1.97
C TRP A 361 -11.69 -9.82 -0.47
N TYR A 362 -12.95 -9.88 -0.03
CA TYR A 362 -13.31 -9.83 1.39
C TYR A 362 -12.68 -10.94 2.24
N GLU A 363 -12.54 -12.13 1.67
CA GLU A 363 -12.00 -13.31 2.30
C GLU A 363 -10.48 -13.40 2.21
N GLY A 364 -9.84 -12.45 1.52
CA GLY A 364 -8.40 -12.39 1.33
C GLY A 364 -7.56 -12.49 2.62
N PRO A 365 -7.91 -11.81 3.73
CA PRO A 365 -7.18 -11.95 4.99
C PRO A 365 -7.21 -13.40 5.51
N PHE A 366 -8.35 -14.08 5.37
CA PHE A 366 -8.49 -15.49 5.75
C PHE A 366 -7.66 -16.40 4.84
N PHE A 367 -7.59 -16.11 3.54
CA PHE A 367 -6.69 -16.80 2.62
C PHE A 367 -5.21 -16.63 3.04
N ILE A 368 -4.79 -15.40 3.38
CA ILE A 368 -3.44 -15.13 3.90
C ILE A 368 -3.19 -15.89 5.21
N GLU A 369 -4.13 -15.88 6.15
CA GLU A 369 -4.02 -16.65 7.40
C GLU A 369 -3.77 -18.14 7.13
N ASN A 370 -4.50 -18.74 6.18
CA ASN A 370 -4.32 -20.14 5.81
C ASN A 370 -2.96 -20.38 5.13
N ILE A 371 -2.46 -19.46 4.30
CA ILE A 371 -1.10 -19.55 3.76
C ILE A 371 -0.06 -19.57 4.88
N LEU A 372 -0.17 -18.64 5.84
CA LEU A 372 0.75 -18.52 6.96
C LEU A 372 0.79 -19.79 7.81
N LYS A 373 -0.38 -20.38 8.09
CA LYS A 373 -0.52 -21.60 8.90
C LYS A 373 -0.16 -22.89 8.16
N ASN A 374 -0.52 -23.01 6.88
CA ASN A 374 -0.45 -24.27 6.14
C ASN A 374 0.81 -24.45 5.29
N SER A 375 1.59 -23.40 5.00
CA SER A 375 2.77 -23.47 4.10
C SER A 375 3.73 -24.64 4.38
N SER A 376 4.01 -24.94 5.65
CA SER A 376 4.87 -26.06 6.07
C SER A 376 4.29 -27.45 5.70
N LYS A 377 2.97 -27.57 5.55
CA LYS A 377 2.32 -28.82 5.08
C LYS A 377 2.77 -29.16 3.66
N TYR A 378 3.03 -28.14 2.85
CA TYR A 378 3.45 -28.20 1.43
C TYR A 378 4.95 -28.03 1.23
N SER A 379 5.78 -28.24 2.28
CA SER A 379 7.25 -28.14 2.18
C SER A 379 7.78 -26.76 1.74
N ILE A 380 6.99 -25.70 1.99
CA ILE A 380 7.35 -24.31 1.73
C ILE A 380 7.74 -23.64 3.04
N LYS A 381 8.92 -23.00 3.07
CA LYS A 381 9.32 -22.13 4.19
C LYS A 381 8.91 -20.69 3.86
N LEU A 382 8.18 -20.04 4.76
CA LEU A 382 7.89 -18.62 4.60
C LEU A 382 9.09 -17.78 5.02
N THR A 383 9.30 -16.65 4.34
CA THR A 383 10.32 -15.66 4.68
C THR A 383 9.79 -14.25 4.44
N ASN A 384 10.38 -13.28 5.10
CA ASN A 384 10.31 -11.88 4.67
C ASN A 384 11.60 -11.51 3.91
N LEU A 385 11.58 -10.39 3.18
CA LEU A 385 12.69 -10.01 2.30
C LEU A 385 13.97 -9.72 3.08
N LYS A 386 13.88 -8.99 4.20
CA LYS A 386 15.01 -8.74 5.10
C LYS A 386 15.64 -10.03 5.64
N GLU A 387 14.84 -10.97 6.13
CA GLU A 387 15.32 -12.26 6.66
C GLU A 387 16.02 -13.08 5.58
N PHE A 388 15.55 -13.01 4.34
CA PHE A 388 16.23 -13.65 3.21
C PHE A 388 17.63 -13.07 3.01
N LEU A 389 17.79 -11.74 3.01
CA LEU A 389 19.10 -11.11 2.83
C LEU A 389 20.03 -11.30 4.03
N LEU A 390 19.49 -11.40 5.26
CA LEU A 390 20.28 -11.68 6.46
C LEU A 390 20.94 -13.07 6.44
N GLN A 391 20.45 -14.00 5.61
CA GLN A 391 21.10 -15.29 5.36
C GLN A 391 22.36 -15.16 4.50
N LYS A 392 22.71 -13.94 4.04
CA LYS A 392 23.86 -13.62 3.18
C LYS A 392 23.93 -14.52 1.92
N PRO A 393 22.86 -14.57 1.12
CA PRO A 393 22.88 -15.30 -0.14
C PRO A 393 23.94 -14.72 -1.10
N ASN A 394 24.53 -15.58 -1.93
CA ASN A 394 25.42 -15.15 -3.01
C ASN A 394 24.61 -14.51 -4.14
N LEU A 395 24.47 -13.18 -4.11
CA LEU A 395 23.70 -12.43 -5.09
C LEU A 395 24.54 -12.16 -6.35
N GLN A 396 23.92 -12.32 -7.52
CA GLN A 396 24.55 -11.92 -8.77
C GLN A 396 24.55 -10.39 -8.89
N ILE A 397 25.68 -9.83 -9.32
CA ILE A 397 25.77 -8.40 -9.62
C ILE A 397 25.15 -8.13 -11.00
N CYS A 398 24.05 -7.37 -11.03
CA CYS A 398 23.30 -7.02 -12.23
C CYS A 398 22.76 -5.59 -12.11
N ASP A 399 22.78 -4.82 -13.20
CA ASP A 399 22.11 -3.53 -13.29
C ASP A 399 20.68 -3.73 -13.81
N PRO A 400 19.62 -3.45 -13.01
CA PRO A 400 18.24 -3.66 -13.44
C PRO A 400 17.83 -2.77 -14.62
N SER A 401 16.88 -3.23 -15.42
CA SER A 401 16.32 -2.40 -16.51
C SER A 401 15.25 -1.45 -15.98
N SER A 402 15.01 -0.35 -16.71
CA SER A 402 13.83 0.49 -16.47
C SER A 402 12.55 -0.35 -16.54
N SER A 403 11.65 -0.16 -15.58
CA SER A 403 10.44 -0.98 -15.43
C SER A 403 9.40 -0.31 -14.55
N SER A 404 8.17 -0.78 -14.60
CA SER A 404 7.13 -0.62 -13.59
C SER A 404 6.28 -1.88 -13.55
N TRP A 405 5.46 -2.08 -12.52
CA TRP A 405 4.54 -3.21 -12.47
C TRP A 405 3.16 -2.94 -13.13
N GLY A 406 2.99 -1.77 -13.76
CA GLY A 406 1.76 -1.35 -14.41
C GLY A 406 1.53 -1.97 -15.79
N GLN A 407 0.43 -1.58 -16.45
CA GLN A 407 0.10 -2.10 -17.77
C GLN A 407 1.22 -1.84 -18.79
N GLY A 408 1.68 -2.91 -19.45
CA GLY A 408 2.78 -2.86 -20.41
C GLY A 408 4.17 -2.87 -19.79
N GLY A 409 4.30 -2.86 -18.46
CA GLY A 409 5.56 -3.02 -17.74
C GLY A 409 6.47 -1.79 -17.70
N TYR A 410 6.11 -0.69 -18.35
CA TYR A 410 6.97 0.52 -18.40
C TYR A 410 6.22 1.73 -17.88
N HIS A 411 6.54 2.94 -18.36
CA HIS A 411 6.02 4.17 -17.79
C HIS A 411 4.71 4.67 -18.41
N ASN A 412 4.21 4.00 -19.47
CA ASN A 412 3.09 4.48 -20.28
C ASN A 412 1.77 4.64 -19.51
N TYR A 413 1.58 3.93 -18.39
CA TYR A 413 0.36 4.11 -17.58
C TYR A 413 0.37 5.45 -16.83
N TRP A 414 1.54 5.94 -16.42
CA TRP A 414 1.72 7.22 -15.72
C TRP A 414 2.22 8.35 -16.62
N ILE A 415 2.64 8.03 -17.85
CA ILE A 415 3.05 8.99 -18.87
C ILE A 415 2.36 8.66 -20.19
N ASN A 416 1.26 9.33 -20.48
CA ASN A 416 0.47 9.21 -21.73
C ASN A 416 -0.33 10.49 -21.99
N ASP A 417 -1.06 10.53 -23.09
CA ASP A 417 -1.83 11.71 -23.52
C ASP A 417 -2.77 12.29 -22.45
N ALA A 418 -3.30 11.46 -21.53
CA ALA A 418 -4.22 11.92 -20.48
C ALA A 418 -3.52 12.66 -19.32
N ASN A 419 -2.23 12.42 -19.09
CA ASN A 419 -1.50 12.90 -17.91
C ASN A 419 -0.12 13.50 -18.21
N ALA A 420 0.37 13.45 -19.46
CA ALA A 420 1.68 13.97 -19.86
C ALA A 420 1.85 15.48 -19.59
N TRP A 421 0.75 16.24 -19.54
CA TRP A 421 0.75 17.66 -19.18
C TRP A 421 1.27 17.93 -17.76
N ILE A 422 1.23 16.94 -16.86
CA ILE A 422 1.73 17.05 -15.49
C ILE A 422 3.25 17.18 -15.47
N VAL A 423 3.95 16.42 -16.33
CA VAL A 423 5.41 16.31 -16.36
C VAL A 423 6.10 17.68 -16.38
N PRO A 424 5.83 18.60 -17.35
CA PRO A 424 6.49 19.90 -17.36
C PRO A 424 6.15 20.77 -16.14
N GLU A 425 4.95 20.65 -15.57
CA GLU A 425 4.54 21.43 -14.40
C GLU A 425 5.32 21.01 -13.15
N ILE A 426 5.40 19.71 -12.88
CA ILE A 426 6.14 19.19 -11.72
C ILE A 426 7.67 19.30 -11.91
N THR A 427 8.19 19.13 -13.13
CA THR A 427 9.59 19.43 -13.43
C THR A 427 9.92 20.88 -13.07
N LYS A 428 9.11 21.83 -13.56
CA LYS A 428 9.34 23.26 -13.33
C LYS A 428 9.22 23.63 -11.85
N ALA A 429 8.23 23.08 -11.15
CA ALA A 429 8.07 23.27 -9.71
C ALA A 429 9.27 22.71 -8.95
N GLY A 430 9.69 21.48 -9.28
CA GLY A 430 10.86 20.81 -8.72
C GLY A 430 12.15 21.60 -8.91
N SER A 431 12.50 21.98 -10.14
CA SER A 431 13.71 22.77 -10.43
C SER A 431 13.69 24.11 -9.69
N THR A 432 12.54 24.79 -9.66
CA THR A 432 12.40 26.05 -8.91
C THR A 432 12.64 25.85 -7.43
N PHE A 433 12.10 24.78 -6.84
CA PHE A 433 12.25 24.51 -5.43
C PHE A 433 13.69 24.17 -5.07
N VAL A 434 14.38 23.39 -5.89
CA VAL A 434 15.81 23.06 -5.74
C VAL A 434 16.67 24.33 -5.77
N ASP A 435 16.43 25.21 -6.74
CA ASP A 435 17.17 26.48 -6.86
C ASP A 435 16.89 27.42 -5.69
N LEU A 436 15.68 27.42 -5.13
CA LEU A 436 15.34 28.20 -3.94
C LEU A 436 15.98 27.62 -2.67
N CYS A 437 15.91 26.30 -2.46
CA CYS A 437 16.48 25.63 -1.30
C CYS A 437 18.02 25.78 -1.24
N SER A 438 18.65 25.94 -2.41
CA SER A 438 20.09 26.16 -2.56
C SER A 438 20.54 27.60 -2.25
N LYS A 439 19.60 28.52 -1.99
CA LYS A 439 19.90 29.89 -1.53
C LYS A 439 19.87 29.99 0.00
N ASN A 440 20.59 30.96 0.54
CA ASN A 440 20.59 31.22 1.98
C ASN A 440 19.38 32.06 2.39
N PHE A 441 18.48 31.45 3.15
CA PHE A 441 17.36 32.13 3.82
C PHE A 441 17.47 31.86 5.33
N ASN A 442 17.82 32.88 6.10
CA ASN A 442 18.18 32.73 7.52
C ASN A 442 17.14 33.36 8.48
N ASN A 443 15.84 33.10 8.27
CA ASN A 443 14.81 33.47 9.24
C ASN A 443 13.74 32.38 9.38
N GLU A 444 13.10 32.35 10.55
CA GLU A 444 12.12 31.32 10.95
C GLU A 444 10.89 31.29 10.03
N LEU A 445 10.42 32.46 9.60
CA LEU A 445 9.26 32.58 8.71
C LEU A 445 9.54 31.98 7.33
N SER A 446 10.73 32.23 6.75
CA SER A 446 11.17 31.56 5.53
C SER A 446 11.17 30.05 5.72
N LEU A 447 11.74 29.54 6.81
CA LEU A 447 11.78 28.09 7.05
C LEU A 447 10.38 27.48 7.12
N ARG A 448 9.42 28.15 7.79
CA ARG A 448 8.01 27.74 7.83
C ARG A 448 7.41 27.67 6.42
N LEU A 449 7.60 28.71 5.61
CA LEU A 449 7.15 28.74 4.21
C LEU A 449 7.78 27.64 3.36
N PHE A 450 9.09 27.41 3.47
CA PHE A 450 9.81 26.37 2.73
C PHE A 450 9.31 24.98 3.11
N LYS A 451 9.07 24.72 4.40
CA LYS A 451 8.54 23.43 4.85
C LYS A 451 7.15 23.17 4.26
N GLN A 452 6.27 24.17 4.27
CA GLN A 452 4.96 24.01 3.66
C GLN A 452 5.06 23.87 2.13
N ALA A 453 5.93 24.62 1.47
CA ALA A 453 6.15 24.50 0.02
C ALA A 453 6.65 23.10 -0.37
N ALA A 454 7.54 22.51 0.44
CA ALA A 454 7.97 21.13 0.24
C ALA A 454 6.82 20.12 0.33
N ARG A 455 5.87 20.31 1.27
CA ARG A 455 4.67 19.46 1.37
C ARG A 455 3.78 19.60 0.16
N GLU A 456 3.48 20.83 -0.27
CA GLU A 456 2.66 21.06 -1.47
C GLU A 456 3.31 20.46 -2.72
N LEU A 457 4.63 20.58 -2.87
CA LEU A 457 5.37 19.96 -3.96
C LEU A 457 5.22 18.45 -3.92
N LEU A 458 5.54 17.81 -2.78
CA LEU A 458 5.38 16.36 -2.62
C LEU A 458 3.94 15.89 -2.91
N LEU A 459 2.93 16.59 -2.41
CA LEU A 459 1.51 16.22 -2.61
C LEU A 459 1.08 16.33 -4.08
N SER A 460 1.68 17.26 -4.84
CA SER A 460 1.46 17.40 -6.29
C SER A 460 2.10 16.28 -7.12
N GLU A 461 3.13 15.62 -6.59
CA GLU A 461 3.91 14.58 -7.27
C GLU A 461 3.33 13.17 -7.15
N SER A 462 2.28 12.95 -6.35
CA SER A 462 1.67 11.62 -6.11
C SER A 462 1.28 10.91 -7.42
N SER A 463 1.66 9.63 -7.55
CA SER A 463 1.33 8.84 -8.74
C SER A 463 -0.15 8.50 -8.85
N ASP A 464 -0.89 8.55 -7.74
CA ASP A 464 -2.33 8.27 -7.68
C ASP A 464 -3.11 9.15 -8.65
N TRP A 465 -2.73 10.43 -8.77
CA TRP A 465 -3.40 11.37 -9.64
C TRP A 465 -3.21 11.00 -11.11
N SER A 466 -1.99 10.64 -11.49
CA SER A 466 -1.68 10.17 -12.85
C SER A 466 -2.37 8.85 -13.17
N PHE A 467 -2.47 7.94 -12.20
CA PHE A 467 -3.20 6.68 -12.30
C PHE A 467 -4.70 6.92 -12.53
N ILE A 468 -5.35 7.76 -11.70
CA ILE A 468 -6.79 8.05 -11.80
C ILE A 468 -7.13 8.72 -13.13
N LEU A 469 -6.29 9.65 -13.61
CA LEU A 469 -6.47 10.29 -14.91
C LEU A 469 -6.46 9.26 -16.05
N ARG A 470 -5.54 8.29 -16.00
CA ARG A 470 -5.46 7.20 -17.00
C ARG A 470 -6.60 6.19 -16.89
N ALA A 471 -7.04 5.89 -15.67
CA ALA A 471 -8.13 4.93 -15.39
C ALA A 471 -9.51 5.48 -15.75
N GLY A 472 -9.68 6.81 -15.78
CA GLY A 472 -10.93 7.44 -16.21
C GLY A 472 -12.06 7.47 -15.17
N THR A 473 -11.76 7.19 -13.90
CA THR A 473 -12.78 7.06 -12.83
C THR A 473 -13.21 8.42 -12.27
N THR A 474 -12.34 9.09 -11.52
CA THR A 474 -12.59 10.40 -10.87
C THR A 474 -11.61 11.46 -11.38
N THR A 475 -11.50 11.60 -12.70
CA THR A 475 -10.50 12.45 -13.37
C THR A 475 -10.55 13.92 -12.96
N LYS A 476 -11.76 14.45 -12.69
CA LYS A 476 -11.95 15.82 -12.19
C LYS A 476 -11.30 16.04 -10.82
N LEU A 477 -11.45 15.07 -9.91
CA LEU A 477 -10.83 15.12 -8.59
C LEU A 477 -9.30 15.06 -8.70
N ALA A 478 -8.77 14.13 -9.50
CA ALA A 478 -7.32 14.01 -9.69
C ALA A 478 -6.71 15.30 -10.26
N LYS A 479 -7.33 15.88 -11.28
CA LYS A 479 -6.90 17.16 -11.86
C LYS A 479 -6.95 18.30 -10.83
N GLU A 480 -8.05 18.40 -10.10
CA GLU A 480 -8.22 19.41 -9.04
C GLU A 480 -7.13 19.29 -7.96
N ARG A 481 -6.80 18.07 -7.51
CA ARG A 481 -5.76 17.85 -6.50
C ARG A 481 -4.38 18.33 -6.98
N ILE A 482 -3.99 17.98 -8.21
CA ILE A 482 -2.72 18.43 -8.80
C ILE A 482 -2.69 19.96 -8.90
N GLU A 483 -3.71 20.56 -9.52
CA GLU A 483 -3.78 22.01 -9.74
C GLU A 483 -3.79 22.78 -8.42
N ARG A 484 -4.50 22.28 -7.41
CA ARG A 484 -4.57 22.88 -6.07
C ARG A 484 -3.21 22.89 -5.37
N HIS A 485 -2.50 21.75 -5.34
CA HIS A 485 -1.20 21.67 -4.68
C HIS A 485 -0.13 22.49 -5.42
N LEU A 486 -0.15 22.49 -6.77
CA LEU A 486 0.72 23.38 -7.55
C LEU A 486 0.40 24.86 -7.30
N PHE A 487 -0.87 25.24 -7.25
CA PHE A 487 -1.27 26.61 -6.93
C PHE A 487 -0.76 27.04 -5.54
N ARG A 488 -0.95 26.19 -4.52
CA ARG A 488 -0.46 26.44 -3.16
C ARG A 488 1.06 26.57 -3.13
N PHE A 489 1.77 25.65 -3.80
CA PHE A 489 3.22 25.70 -3.96
C PHE A 489 3.69 27.03 -4.57
N TRP A 490 3.11 27.45 -5.70
CA TRP A 490 3.51 28.69 -6.37
C TRP A 490 3.21 29.94 -5.52
N LYS A 491 2.10 29.96 -4.77
CA LYS A 491 1.80 31.02 -3.81
C LYS A 491 2.86 31.10 -2.70
N LEU A 492 3.31 29.96 -2.19
CA LEU A 492 4.38 29.93 -1.19
C LEU A 492 5.72 30.39 -1.79
N VAL A 493 6.02 30.01 -3.03
CA VAL A 493 7.20 30.50 -3.76
C VAL A 493 7.18 32.03 -3.92
N GLU A 494 6.02 32.62 -4.24
CA GLU A 494 5.86 34.09 -4.28
C GLU A 494 6.18 34.72 -2.91
N MET A 495 5.66 34.15 -1.83
CA MET A 495 5.90 34.63 -0.46
C MET A 495 7.37 34.47 -0.04
N ILE A 496 8.03 33.38 -0.43
CA ILE A 496 9.47 33.13 -0.17
C ILE A 496 10.33 34.16 -0.90
N LYS A 497 10.00 34.45 -2.16
CA LYS A 497 10.74 35.43 -2.98
C LYS A 497 10.49 36.87 -2.54
N ASN A 498 9.29 37.16 -2.03
CA ASN A 498 8.94 38.49 -1.55
C ASN A 498 8.12 38.44 -0.25
N HIS A 499 8.80 38.69 0.87
CA HIS A 499 8.21 38.69 2.20
C HIS A 499 7.18 39.82 2.43
N SER A 500 7.08 40.83 1.57
CA SER A 500 6.03 41.85 1.70
C SER A 500 4.62 41.32 1.41
N ASN A 501 4.51 40.17 0.75
CA ASN A 501 3.25 39.61 0.27
C ASN A 501 2.77 38.40 1.09
N ILE A 502 3.24 38.28 2.34
CA ILE A 502 2.91 37.13 3.18
C ILE A 502 1.44 37.19 3.60
N ASN A 503 0.69 36.16 3.23
CA ASN A 503 -0.67 35.93 3.71
C ASN A 503 -0.63 34.84 4.78
N LEU A 504 -0.55 35.26 6.05
CA LEU A 504 -0.48 34.35 7.19
C LEU A 504 -1.71 33.47 7.33
N LYS A 505 -2.90 34.02 7.06
CA LYS A 505 -4.15 33.25 7.15
C LYS A 505 -4.17 32.10 6.14
N PHE A 506 -3.77 32.38 4.91
CA PHE A 506 -3.61 31.35 3.87
C PHE A 506 -2.61 30.27 4.30
N LEU A 507 -1.45 30.66 4.84
CA LEU A 507 -0.43 29.73 5.32
C LEU A 507 -0.96 28.82 6.44
N GLU A 508 -1.63 29.39 7.44
CA GLU A 508 -2.22 28.64 8.55
C GLU A 508 -3.29 27.65 8.09
N ASP A 509 -4.14 28.06 7.15
CA ASP A 509 -5.21 27.22 6.62
C ASP A 509 -4.65 25.99 5.88
N ILE A 510 -3.62 26.17 5.04
CA ILE A 510 -3.00 25.04 4.33
C ILE A 510 -2.10 24.20 5.24
N GLU A 511 -1.47 24.79 6.26
CA GLU A 511 -0.70 24.03 7.25
C GLU A 511 -1.60 23.10 8.05
N GLU A 512 -2.83 23.49 8.36
CA GLU A 512 -3.77 22.62 9.08
C GLU A 512 -4.34 21.52 8.17
N GLU A 513 -4.64 21.82 6.91
CA GLU A 513 -5.16 20.84 5.95
C GLU A 513 -4.07 19.83 5.54
N ASP A 514 -2.90 20.33 5.14
CA ASP A 514 -1.80 19.58 4.53
C ASP A 514 -0.62 19.38 5.50
N LYS A 515 -0.91 19.08 6.77
CA LYS A 515 0.09 18.78 7.84
C LYS A 515 0.81 17.44 7.73
N VAL A 516 0.98 16.91 6.53
CA VAL A 516 1.79 15.71 6.30
C VAL A 516 3.28 16.00 6.54
N PHE A 517 4.05 15.06 7.10
CA PHE A 517 5.50 15.23 7.36
C PHE A 517 5.86 16.48 8.20
N PRO A 518 5.57 16.47 9.52
CA PRO A 518 5.95 17.59 10.40
C PRO A 518 7.46 17.87 10.40
N ASP A 519 8.28 16.82 10.29
CA ASP A 519 9.74 16.88 10.31
C ASP A 519 10.40 16.98 8.93
N ILE A 520 9.68 17.52 7.94
CA ILE A 520 10.22 17.72 6.59
C ILE A 520 11.48 18.59 6.62
N ASN A 521 12.54 18.14 5.92
CA ASN A 521 13.84 18.79 5.91
C ASN A 521 14.16 19.30 4.51
N ILE A 522 14.21 20.62 4.38
CA ILE A 522 14.41 21.31 3.10
C ILE A 522 15.81 21.06 2.50
N ASN A 523 16.76 20.58 3.30
CA ASN A 523 18.11 20.26 2.82
C ASN A 523 18.13 19.08 1.84
N ASP A 524 17.07 18.27 1.79
CA ASP A 524 17.02 17.17 0.81
C ASP A 524 16.91 17.66 -0.63
N TRP A 525 16.39 18.89 -0.82
CA TRP A 525 16.26 19.53 -2.13
C TRP A 525 17.47 20.42 -2.48
N ARG A 526 18.54 20.43 -1.66
CA ARG A 526 19.77 21.17 -1.97
C ARG A 526 20.69 20.34 -2.87
N LYS A 527 21.30 21.02 -3.85
CA LYS A 527 22.35 20.50 -4.73
C LYS A 527 23.63 20.19 -3.96
#